data_AF-A0A4R0MTG6-F1
#
_entry.id   AF-A0A4R0MTG6-F1
#
_cell.length_a   1.000
_cell.length_b   1.000
_cell.length_c   1.000
_cell.angle_alpha   90.00
_cell.angle_beta   90.00
_cell.angle_gamma   90.00
#
_symmetry.space_group_name_H-M   'P 1'
#
loop_
_entity.id
_entity.type
_entity.pdbx_description
1 polymer ?
#
loop_
_entity_poly.entity_id
_entity_poly.type
_entity_poly.pdbx_seq_one_letter_code
_entity_poly.pdbx_strand_id
1 'polypeptide(L)'
;MPRKPNKTSLPDNLKAGIENLSGHDMDDVKVHYNSAQPSQLDAHAYAQGAEIHIAKGQEKHLPHEAWQVVQQKQGRVTPTIQLKDVAVNDDKGLEKEADVMGASALQVVQRKEK
;
A
#
# COMPACT_ATOMS: atom_id res chain seq x y z
N MET A 1 10.94 18.08 13.46
CA MET A 1 10.10 18.58 12.37
C MET A 1 8.65 18.25 12.72
N PRO A 2 7.69 19.18 12.65
CA PRO A 2 6.28 18.88 12.92
C PRO A 2 5.74 17.91 11.85
N ARG A 3 5.00 16.88 12.27
CA ARG A 3 4.37 15.89 11.37
C ARG A 3 3.39 16.63 10.46
N LYS A 4 3.53 16.49 9.13
CA LYS A 4 2.56 17.03 8.16
C LYS A 4 1.16 16.49 8.51
N PRO A 5 0.09 17.30 8.44
CA PRO A 5 -1.27 16.80 8.65
C PRO A 5 -1.55 15.69 7.66
N ASN A 6 -1.86 14.49 8.15
CA ASN A 6 -2.12 13.37 7.29
C ASN A 6 -3.49 13.52 6.64
N LYS A 7 -3.47 13.98 5.38
CA LYS A 7 -4.65 14.13 4.52
C LYS A 7 -4.96 12.85 3.76
N THR A 8 -4.15 11.81 3.95
CA THR A 8 -4.35 10.49 3.38
C THR A 8 -5.26 9.68 4.27
N SER A 9 -5.95 8.70 3.71
CA SER A 9 -6.68 7.70 4.48
C SER A 9 -5.75 6.60 5.03
N LEU A 10 -4.42 6.72 4.88
CA LEU A 10 -3.47 5.80 5.48
C LEU A 10 -3.30 6.10 6.98
N PRO A 11 -3.19 5.08 7.84
CA PRO A 11 -2.76 5.27 9.21
C PRO A 11 -1.39 5.95 9.29
N ASP A 12 -1.25 6.96 10.14
CA ASP A 12 0.00 7.74 10.30
C ASP A 12 1.24 6.85 10.51
N ASN A 13 1.06 5.81 11.32
CA ASN A 13 2.13 4.89 11.66
C ASN A 13 2.56 4.07 10.44
N LEU A 14 1.60 3.57 9.66
CA LEU A 14 1.91 2.82 8.45
C LEU A 14 2.61 3.72 7.43
N LYS A 15 2.06 4.91 7.19
CA LYS A 15 2.61 5.89 6.28
C LYS A 15 4.06 6.23 6.62
N ALA A 16 4.32 6.66 7.87
CA ALA A 16 5.66 7.02 8.30
C ALA A 16 6.65 5.84 8.22
N GLY A 17 6.19 4.62 8.49
CA GLY A 17 6.99 3.40 8.33
C GLY A 17 7.36 3.15 6.88
N ILE A 18 6.39 3.24 5.97
CA ILE A 18 6.61 3.05 4.52
C ILE A 18 7.55 4.13 3.97
N GLU A 19 7.30 5.40 4.28
CA GLU A 19 8.16 6.51 3.83
C GLU A 19 9.60 6.35 4.34
N ASN A 20 9.77 5.85 5.58
CA ASN A 20 11.09 5.63 6.16
C ASN A 20 11.84 4.45 5.52
N LEU A 21 11.13 3.39 5.15
CA LEU A 21 11.72 2.20 4.53
C LEU A 21 11.96 2.38 3.02
N SER A 22 11.08 3.10 2.33
CA SER A 22 11.11 3.26 0.88
C SER A 22 11.83 4.52 0.40
N GLY A 23 11.88 5.57 1.24
CA GLY A 23 12.34 6.90 0.83
C GLY A 23 11.36 7.64 -0.10
N HIS A 24 10.17 7.09 -0.36
CA HIS A 24 9.13 7.70 -1.18
C HIS A 24 8.03 8.32 -0.30
N ASP A 25 7.56 9.50 -0.70
CA ASP A 25 6.45 10.18 -0.04
C ASP A 25 5.10 9.51 -0.40
N MET A 26 4.23 9.38 0.60
CA MET A 26 2.93 8.73 0.49
C MET A 26 1.77 9.74 0.72
N ASP A 27 2.02 11.06 0.72
CA ASP A 27 1.01 12.11 0.92
C ASP A 27 -0.10 12.13 -0.15
N ASP A 28 0.19 11.62 -1.34
CA ASP A 28 -0.73 11.52 -2.48
C ASP A 28 -1.59 10.25 -2.44
N VAL A 29 -1.29 9.31 -1.55
CA VAL A 29 -1.97 8.01 -1.50
C VAL A 29 -3.34 8.13 -0.83
N LYS A 30 -4.37 7.57 -1.45
CA LYS A 30 -5.74 7.53 -0.92
C LYS A 30 -6.19 6.11 -0.70
N VAL A 31 -6.75 5.85 0.47
CA VAL A 31 -7.34 4.55 0.81
C VAL A 31 -8.85 4.67 0.83
N HIS A 32 -9.49 3.82 0.05
CA HIS A 32 -10.93 3.63 -0.02
C HIS A 32 -11.31 2.38 0.77
N TYR A 33 -11.59 2.56 2.06
CA TYR A 33 -12.09 1.49 2.91
C TYR A 33 -13.53 1.12 2.56
N ASN A 34 -13.88 -0.15 2.72
CA ASN A 34 -15.21 -0.67 2.41
C ASN A 34 -15.62 -0.44 0.95
N SER A 35 -14.65 -0.42 0.03
CA SER A 35 -14.92 -0.28 -1.40
C SER A 35 -15.53 -1.57 -1.95
N ALA A 36 -16.49 -1.42 -2.86
CA ALA A 36 -17.05 -2.54 -3.62
C ALA A 36 -16.20 -2.89 -4.86
N GLN A 37 -15.20 -2.09 -5.21
CA GLN A 37 -14.37 -2.32 -6.40
C GLN A 37 -13.55 -3.61 -6.33
N PRO A 38 -12.88 -3.97 -5.22
CA PRO A 38 -12.14 -5.22 -5.16
C PRO A 38 -13.01 -6.44 -5.46
N SER A 39 -14.27 -6.46 -5.00
CA SER A 39 -15.20 -7.55 -5.30
C SER A 39 -15.60 -7.67 -6.77
N GLN A 40 -15.47 -6.61 -7.58
CA GLN A 40 -15.71 -6.67 -9.03
C GLN A 40 -14.56 -7.39 -9.78
N LEU A 41 -13.42 -7.53 -9.11
CA LEU A 41 -12.19 -8.16 -9.58
C LEU A 41 -11.92 -9.50 -8.89
N ASP A 42 -12.87 -10.01 -8.09
CA ASP A 42 -12.69 -11.18 -7.23
C ASP A 42 -11.48 -11.05 -6.28
N ALA A 43 -11.16 -9.82 -5.87
CA ALA A 43 -10.03 -9.47 -5.01
C ALA A 43 -10.50 -8.98 -3.62
N HIS A 44 -9.62 -9.08 -2.63
CA HIS A 44 -9.85 -8.55 -1.28
C HIS A 44 -9.44 -7.08 -1.14
N ALA A 45 -8.35 -6.72 -1.80
CA ALA A 45 -7.87 -5.35 -1.92
C ALA A 45 -7.03 -5.25 -3.20
N TYR A 46 -6.79 -4.03 -3.66
CA TYR A 46 -5.82 -3.76 -4.72
C TYR A 46 -5.29 -2.34 -4.62
N ALA A 47 -4.07 -2.14 -5.12
CA ALA A 47 -3.46 -0.82 -5.31
C ALA A 47 -3.29 -0.48 -6.80
N GLN A 48 -3.73 0.72 -7.19
CA GLN A 48 -3.55 1.24 -8.54
C GLN A 48 -3.09 2.69 -8.49
N GLY A 49 -1.84 2.93 -8.88
CA GLY A 49 -1.21 4.24 -8.78
C GLY A 49 -1.13 4.68 -7.32
N ALA A 50 -1.78 5.80 -7.00
CA ALA A 50 -1.87 6.32 -5.64
C ALA A 50 -3.20 5.97 -4.95
N GLU A 51 -4.03 5.12 -5.53
CA GLU A 51 -5.34 4.76 -4.98
C GLU A 51 -5.31 3.30 -4.50
N ILE A 52 -5.72 3.07 -3.24
CA ILE A 52 -5.79 1.75 -2.61
C ILE A 52 -7.25 1.48 -2.28
N HIS A 53 -7.77 0.35 -2.75
CA HIS A 53 -9.15 -0.05 -2.51
C HIS A 53 -9.19 -1.29 -1.64
N ILE A 54 -9.94 -1.23 -0.54
CA ILE A 54 -10.02 -2.32 0.43
C ILE A 54 -11.47 -2.74 0.62
N ALA A 55 -11.74 -4.04 0.44
CA ALA A 55 -13.05 -4.60 0.72
C ALA A 55 -13.34 -4.55 2.23
N LYS A 56 -14.63 -4.52 2.58
CA LYS A 56 -15.08 -4.50 3.98
C LYS A 56 -14.48 -5.66 4.79
N GLY A 57 -13.80 -5.34 5.90
CA GLY A 57 -13.16 -6.33 6.77
C GLY A 57 -11.80 -6.85 6.30
N GLN A 58 -11.21 -6.26 5.26
CA GLN A 58 -9.92 -6.65 4.69
C GLN A 58 -8.80 -5.62 4.98
N GLU A 59 -8.96 -4.74 5.97
CA GLU A 59 -7.95 -3.72 6.31
C GLU A 59 -6.57 -4.30 6.66
N LYS A 60 -6.50 -5.58 7.04
CA LYS A 60 -5.24 -6.30 7.25
C LYS A 60 -4.34 -6.34 6.01
N HIS A 61 -4.89 -6.19 4.81
CA HIS A 61 -4.13 -6.15 3.56
C HIS A 61 -3.52 -4.77 3.28
N LEU A 62 -3.97 -3.71 3.98
CA LEU A 62 -3.51 -2.35 3.75
C LEU A 62 -1.97 -2.19 3.74
N PRO A 63 -1.20 -2.78 4.67
CA PRO A 63 0.25 -2.63 4.65
C PRO A 63 0.90 -3.23 3.40
N HIS A 64 0.34 -4.34 2.91
CA HIS A 64 0.77 -5.01 1.68
C HIS A 64 0.49 -4.11 0.47
N GLU A 65 -0.77 -3.67 0.29
CA GLU A 65 -1.19 -2.80 -0.82
C GLU A 65 -0.41 -1.48 -0.84
N ALA A 66 -0.16 -0.89 0.33
CA ALA A 66 0.60 0.35 0.42
C ALA A 66 2.07 0.17 0.01
N TRP A 67 2.66 -1.01 0.21
CA TRP A 67 3.99 -1.31 -0.33
C TRP A 67 3.95 -1.53 -1.84
N GLN A 68 2.89 -2.13 -2.39
CA GLN A 68 2.73 -2.23 -3.84
C GLN A 68 2.72 -0.86 -4.51
N VAL A 69 2.10 0.16 -3.89
CA VAL A 69 2.19 1.55 -4.38
C VAL A 69 3.64 2.04 -4.46
N VAL A 70 4.46 1.73 -3.45
CA VAL A 70 5.90 2.07 -3.49
C VAL A 70 6.58 1.38 -4.66
N GLN A 71 6.32 0.10 -4.89
CA GLN A 71 6.91 -0.63 -6.01
C GLN A 71 6.50 -0.04 -7.37
N GLN A 72 5.24 0.40 -7.49
CA GLN A 72 4.75 1.13 -8.67
C GLN A 72 5.49 2.46 -8.84
N LYS A 73 5.67 3.23 -7.75
CA LYS A 73 6.44 4.49 -7.75
C LYS A 73 7.92 4.30 -8.07
N GLN A 74 8.50 3.16 -7.69
CA GLN A 74 9.87 2.78 -8.04
C GLN A 74 10.03 2.40 -9.52
N GLY A 75 8.93 2.26 -10.28
CA GLY A 75 8.94 1.79 -11.66
C GLY A 75 9.37 0.32 -11.79
N ARG A 76 9.36 -0.44 -10.70
CA ARG A 76 9.70 -1.87 -10.67
C ARG A 76 8.52 -2.76 -11.06
N VAL A 77 7.31 -2.21 -10.97
CA VAL A 77 6.07 -2.89 -11.37
C VAL A 77 5.82 -2.61 -12.84
N THR A 78 6.23 -3.52 -13.70
CA THR A 78 5.72 -3.60 -15.07
C THR A 78 4.35 -4.27 -15.03
N PRO A 79 3.28 -3.64 -15.56
CA PRO A 79 1.96 -4.29 -15.67
C PRO A 79 2.10 -5.52 -16.57
N THR A 80 2.19 -6.70 -15.97
CA THR A 80 2.28 -7.96 -16.74
C THR A 80 0.89 -8.44 -17.13
N ILE A 81 -0.13 -8.06 -16.35
CA ILE A 81 -1.53 -8.40 -16.60
C ILE A 81 -2.39 -7.15 -16.36
N GLN A 82 -3.12 -6.71 -17.37
CA GLN A 82 -4.23 -5.76 -17.20
C GLN A 82 -5.50 -6.58 -16.95
N LEU A 83 -5.82 -6.81 -15.68
CA LEU A 83 -7.09 -7.43 -15.32
C LEU A 83 -8.10 -6.31 -15.05
N LYS A 84 -9.02 -6.07 -16.00
CA LYS A 84 -10.11 -5.06 -15.89
C LYS A 84 -9.60 -3.70 -15.34
N ASP A 85 -8.62 -3.11 -16.02
CA ASP A 85 -7.97 -1.83 -15.68
C ASP A 85 -7.00 -1.82 -14.48
N VAL A 86 -6.84 -2.92 -13.73
CA VAL A 86 -5.82 -3.00 -12.67
C VAL A 86 -4.53 -3.61 -13.21
N ALA A 87 -3.43 -2.86 -13.05
CA ALA A 87 -2.08 -3.31 -13.37
C ALA A 87 -1.59 -4.25 -12.25
N VAL A 88 -1.75 -5.55 -12.46
CA VAL A 88 -1.25 -6.57 -11.54
C VAL A 88 0.11 -7.03 -12.03
N ASN A 89 1.06 -7.15 -11.10
CA ASN A 89 2.37 -7.73 -11.36
C ASN A 89 2.51 -9.05 -10.61
N ASP A 90 2.67 -10.15 -11.34
CA ASP A 90 2.74 -11.52 -10.79
C ASP A 90 4.18 -11.91 -10.35
N ASP A 91 5.06 -10.93 -10.14
CA ASP A 91 6.42 -11.20 -9.68
C ASP A 91 6.40 -11.63 -8.20
N LYS A 92 6.57 -12.93 -7.98
CA LYS A 92 6.62 -13.54 -6.64
C LYS A 92 7.66 -12.91 -5.71
N GLY A 93 8.73 -12.33 -6.25
CA GLY A 93 9.73 -11.61 -5.48
C GLY A 93 9.17 -10.28 -4.94
N LEU A 94 8.43 -9.55 -5.77
CA LEU A 94 7.79 -8.29 -5.38
C LEU A 94 6.61 -8.52 -4.43
N GLU A 95 5.82 -9.57 -4.63
CA GLU A 95 4.74 -9.98 -3.71
C GLU A 95 5.30 -10.26 -2.30
N LYS A 96 6.38 -11.05 -2.22
CA LYS A 96 7.03 -11.34 -0.94
C LYS A 96 7.66 -10.10 -0.30
N GLU A 97 8.21 -9.20 -1.11
CA GLU A 97 8.73 -7.93 -0.63
C GLU A 97 7.60 -7.07 -0.03
N ALA A 98 6.44 -7.01 -0.68
CA ALA A 98 5.27 -6.28 -0.18
C ALA A 98 4.77 -6.81 1.17
N ASP A 99 4.71 -8.12 1.35
CA ASP A 99 4.36 -8.73 2.64
C ASP A 99 5.37 -8.36 3.74
N VAL A 100 6.66 -8.57 3.48
CA VAL A 100 7.73 -8.37 4.49
C VAL A 100 7.85 -6.89 4.84
N MET A 101 7.85 -6.01 3.85
CA MET A 101 8.06 -4.58 4.05
C MET A 101 6.80 -3.89 4.56
N GLY A 102 5.61 -4.29 4.11
CA GLY A 102 4.34 -3.85 4.69
C GLY A 102 4.25 -4.18 6.18
N ALA A 103 4.60 -5.41 6.57
CA ALA A 103 4.67 -5.79 7.98
C ALA A 103 5.77 -5.03 8.75
N SER A 104 6.94 -4.81 8.12
CA SER A 104 8.05 -4.08 8.73
C SER A 104 7.70 -2.60 8.97
N ALA A 105 6.96 -1.97 8.06
CA ALA A 105 6.53 -0.58 8.21
C ALA A 105 5.71 -0.36 9.50
N LEU A 106 4.85 -1.32 9.85
CA LEU A 106 4.10 -1.29 11.10
C LEU A 106 4.99 -1.40 12.36
N GLN A 107 6.13 -2.10 12.27
CA GLN A 107 7.05 -2.30 13.39
C GLN A 107 8.05 -1.14 13.56
N VAL A 108 8.44 -0.47 12.49
CA VAL A 108 9.39 0.67 12.55
C VAL A 108 8.87 1.77 13.46
N VAL A 109 7.56 2.01 13.47
CA VAL A 109 6.97 3.04 14.32
C VAL A 109 6.93 2.63 15.79
N GLN A 110 6.69 1.34 16.10
CA GLN A 110 6.74 0.85 17.49
C GLN A 110 8.13 1.00 18.13
N ARG A 111 9.21 1.00 17.34
CA ARG A 111 10.57 1.22 17.84
C ARG A 111 10.92 2.69 18.11
N LYS A 112 10.18 3.65 17.53
CA LYS A 112 10.42 5.08 17.72
C LYS A 112 9.66 5.68 18.91
N GLU A 113 8.72 4.96 19.49
CA GLU A 113 7.93 5.39 20.65
C GLU A 113 8.44 4.81 21.98
N LYS A 114 9.64 4.21 21.98
CA LYS A 114 10.27 3.62 23.17
C LYS A 114 11.54 4.35 23.56
#